data_AF-A0A966PP20-F1
#
_entry.id   AF-A0A966PP20-F1
#
_cell.length_a   1.000
_cell.length_b   1.000
_cell.length_c   1.000
_cell.angle_alpha   90.00
_cell.angle_beta   90.00
_cell.angle_gamma   90.00
#
_symmetry.space_group_name_H-M   'P 1'
#
loop_
_entity.id
_entity.type
_entity.pdbx_description
1 polymer ?
#
loop_
_entity_poly.entity_id
_entity_poly.type
_entity_poly.pdbx_seq_one_letter_code
_entity_poly.pdbx_strand_id
1 'polypeptide(L)' 'PNHGRSWDAASRQWVGVGVNSFETSRIEALVSRGATYIGGCCGVGAAGIARLVAIRDDAVA' A
#
# COMPACT_ATOMS: atom_id res chain seq x y z
N PRO A 1 -3.85 -1.81 0.44
CA PRO A 1 -3.99 -0.96 1.65
C PRO A 1 -4.06 0.53 1.31
N ASN A 2 -4.54 1.39 2.24
CA ASN A 2 -4.49 2.86 2.12
C ASN A 2 -3.08 3.40 2.47
N HIS A 3 -2.70 4.58 1.98
CA HIS A 3 -1.38 5.19 2.27
C HIS A 3 -1.22 5.67 3.73
N GLY A 4 -2.26 5.58 4.57
CA GLY A 4 -2.17 5.85 6.02
C GLY A 4 -2.55 7.24 6.51
N ARG A 5 -3.04 8.16 5.65
CA ARG A 5 -3.61 9.44 6.10
C ARG A 5 -5.05 9.24 6.54
N SER A 6 -5.51 10.14 7.39
CA SER A 6 -6.89 10.21 7.85
C SER A 6 -7.64 11.28 7.08
N TRP A 7 -8.91 11.04 6.78
CA TRP A 7 -9.78 12.05 6.19
C TRP A 7 -10.29 12.99 7.29
N ASP A 8 -10.04 14.28 7.17
CA ASP A 8 -10.68 15.33 7.97
C ASP A 8 -11.89 15.87 7.21
N ALA A 9 -13.09 15.60 7.75
CA ALA A 9 -14.35 16.01 7.14
C ALA A 9 -14.62 17.52 7.23
N ALA A 10 -14.06 18.22 8.23
CA ALA A 10 -14.28 19.64 8.44
C ALA A 10 -13.52 20.47 7.41
N SER A 11 -12.24 20.16 7.22
CA SER A 11 -11.40 20.81 6.20
C SER A 11 -11.53 20.17 4.81
N ARG A 12 -12.14 18.98 4.71
CA ARG A 12 -12.23 18.16 3.49
C ARG A 12 -10.87 17.83 2.91
N GLN A 13 -9.93 17.49 3.78
CA GLN A 13 -8.55 17.19 3.39
C GLN A 13 -8.08 15.89 4.04
N TRP A 14 -7.16 15.21 3.37
CA TRP A 14 -6.37 14.17 4.02
C TRP A 14 -5.37 14.82 4.96
N VAL A 15 -5.19 14.31 6.18
CA VAL A 15 -4.27 14.84 7.19
C VAL A 15 -3.36 13.74 7.75
N GLY A 16 -2.23 14.14 8.32
CA GLY A 16 -1.18 13.22 8.80
C GLY A 16 -0.17 12.81 7.72
N VAL A 17 0.77 11.95 8.12
CA VAL A 17 1.82 11.44 7.24
C VAL A 17 1.31 10.21 6.50
N GLY A 18 1.36 10.28 5.17
CA GLY A 18 1.11 9.12 4.31
C GLY A 18 2.42 8.49 3.85
N VAL A 19 2.42 7.18 3.69
CA VAL A 19 3.49 6.44 3.01
C VAL A 19 3.00 6.05 1.62
N ASN A 20 3.71 6.52 0.60
CA ASN A 20 3.37 6.22 -0.80
C ASN A 20 3.92 4.84 -1.24
N SER A 21 4.38 4.03 -0.30
CA SER A 21 4.94 2.70 -0.50
C SER A 21 4.44 1.74 0.57
N PHE A 22 4.44 0.46 0.24
CA PHE A 22 4.11 -0.60 1.19
C PHE A 22 5.36 -1.04 1.94
N GLU A 23 5.22 -1.30 3.23
CA GLU A 23 6.22 -2.03 4.00
C GLU A 23 6.42 -3.42 3.40
N THR A 24 7.67 -3.80 3.12
CA THR A 24 8.02 -5.07 2.49
C THR A 24 7.41 -6.26 3.25
N SER A 25 7.62 -6.28 4.57
CA SER A 25 7.13 -7.35 5.46
C SER A 25 5.62 -7.54 5.44
N ARG A 26 4.85 -6.47 5.15
CA ARG A 26 3.40 -6.56 5.03
C ARG A 26 2.99 -7.24 3.73
N ILE A 27 3.68 -6.97 2.63
CA ILE A 27 3.39 -7.63 1.35
C ILE A 27 3.78 -9.11 1.43
N GLU A 28 4.96 -9.43 1.96
CA GLU A 28 5.40 -10.81 2.23
C GLU A 28 4.39 -11.57 3.09
N ALA A 29 3.85 -10.93 4.13
CA ALA A 29 2.80 -11.51 4.98
C ALA A 29 1.49 -11.77 4.22
N LEU A 30 1.12 -10.93 3.25
CA LEU A 30 -0.07 -11.15 2.42
C LEU A 30 0.15 -12.30 1.43
N VAL A 31 1.32 -12.33 0.79
CA VAL A 31 1.73 -13.40 -0.14
C VAL A 31 1.74 -14.76 0.58
N SER A 32 2.43 -14.85 1.72
CA SER A 32 2.51 -16.09 2.52
C SER A 32 1.16 -16.59 3.06
N ARG A 33 0.17 -15.70 3.17
CA ARG A 33 -1.22 -16.06 3.54
C ARG A 33 -2.11 -16.41 2.35
N GLY A 34 -1.55 -16.49 1.15
CA GLY A 34 -2.26 -16.90 -0.06
C GLY A 34 -3.07 -15.80 -0.74
N ALA A 35 -2.75 -14.52 -0.51
CA ALA A 35 -3.42 -13.43 -1.22
C ALA A 35 -3.15 -13.50 -2.74
N THR A 36 -4.21 -13.69 -3.54
CA THR A 36 -4.11 -13.77 -5.01
C THR A 36 -4.04 -12.39 -5.68
N TYR A 37 -4.73 -11.39 -5.11
CA TYR A 37 -4.76 -10.02 -5.63
C TYR A 37 -4.35 -9.05 -4.53
N ILE A 38 -3.29 -8.28 -4.79
CA ILE A 38 -2.77 -7.28 -3.86
C ILE A 38 -2.72 -5.93 -4.58
N GLY A 39 -3.33 -4.91 -3.99
CA GLY A 39 -3.43 -3.57 -4.58
C GLY A 39 -3.42 -2.44 -3.57
N GLY A 40 -3.40 -1.22 -4.09
CA GLY A 40 -3.55 0.02 -3.34
C GLY A 40 -4.98 0.56 -3.37
N CYS A 41 -5.35 1.32 -2.34
CA CYS A 41 -6.63 2.03 -2.29
C CYS A 41 -6.37 3.54 -2.11
N CYS A 42 -6.88 4.19 -1.06
CA CYS A 42 -6.83 5.64 -0.96
C CYS A 42 -5.39 6.19 -0.99
N GLY A 43 -5.16 7.02 -2.00
CA GLY A 43 -3.95 7.75 -2.33
C GLY A 43 -2.67 6.92 -2.44
N VAL A 44 -2.79 5.64 -2.79
CA VAL A 44 -1.66 4.89 -3.35
C VAL A 44 -1.59 5.24 -4.83
N GLY A 45 -0.51 5.92 -5.25
CA GLY A 45 -0.28 6.28 -6.64
C GLY A 45 0.44 5.20 -7.44
N ALA A 46 0.71 5.49 -8.72
CA ALA A 46 1.42 4.59 -9.63
C ALA A 46 2.79 4.15 -9.10
N ALA A 47 3.55 5.06 -8.48
CA ALA A 47 4.84 4.73 -7.86
C ALA A 47 4.70 3.71 -6.72
N GLY A 48 3.64 3.81 -5.92
CA GLY A 48 3.35 2.84 -4.85
C GLY A 48 2.97 1.47 -5.39
N ILE A 49 2.23 1.42 -6.51
CA ILE A 49 1.93 0.17 -7.21
C ILE A 49 3.18 -0.45 -7.81
N ALA A 50 4.05 0.33 -8.45
CA ALA A 50 5.32 -0.17 -8.99
C ALA A 50 6.20 -0.79 -7.88
N ARG A 51 6.26 -0.15 -6.71
CA ARG A 51 6.99 -0.70 -5.55
C ARG A 51 6.34 -1.98 -5.02
N LEU A 52 5.01 -2.06 -4.99
CA LEU A 52 4.28 -3.28 -4.60
C LEU A 52 4.63 -4.45 -5.50
N VAL A 53 4.65 -4.23 -6.82
CA VAL A 53 5.00 -5.28 -7.81
C VAL A 53 6.40 -5.80 -7.56
N ALA A 54 7.39 -4.91 -7.39
CA ALA A 54 8.76 -5.31 -7.09
C ALA A 54 8.85 -6.19 -5.83
N ILE A 55 8.20 -5.78 -4.73
CA ILE A 55 8.19 -6.56 -3.49
C ILE A 55 7.49 -7.92 -3.67
N ARG A 56 6.35 -7.95 -4.37
CA ARG A 56 5.60 -9.19 -4.59
C ARG A 56 6.44 -10.18 -5.39
N ASP A 57 7.05 -9.70 -6.48
CA ASP A 57 7.86 -10.52 -7.37
C ASP A 57 9.08 -11.09 -6.63
N ASP A 58 9.74 -10.30 -5.78
CA ASP A 58 10.82 -10.77 -4.90
C ASP A 58 10.34 -11.84 -3.89
N ALA A 59 9.10 -11.72 -3.39
CA ALA A 59 8.54 -12.63 -2.38
C ALA A 59 8.01 -13.96 -2.94
N VAL A 60 7.88 -14.09 -4.27
CA VAL A 60 7.40 -15.32 -4.94
C VAL A 60 8.45 -15.96 -5.86
N ALA A 61 9.62 -15.34 -5.99
CA ALA A 61 10.80 -15.90 -6.67
C ALA A 61 11.48 -16.96 -5.80
#